data_AF-A0A954QLL8-F1
#
_entry.id   AF-A0A954QLL8-F1
#
_cell.length_a   1.000
_cell.length_b   1.000
_cell.length_c   1.000
_cell.angle_alpha   90.00
_cell.angle_beta   90.00
_cell.angle_gamma   90.00
#
_symmetry.space_group_name_H-M   'P 1'
#
loop_
_entity.id
_entity.type
_entity.pdbx_description
1 polymer ?
#
loop_
_entity_poly.entity_id
_entity_poly.type
_entity_poly.pdbx_seq_one_letter_code
_entity_poly.pdbx_strand_id
1 'polypeptide(L)' 'MSDHAFPKLHNAMWPGLVGKEEGTDHPPISLDRMLELTAGAEVNGQKFDGIDYFLFLPHTDPDASDDELRGI' A
#
# COMPACT_ATOMS: atom_id res chain seq x y z
N MET A 1 -28.71 -0.05 -10.90
CA MET A 1 -27.87 0.39 -9.78
C MET A 1 -26.99 1.49 -10.32
N SER A 2 -27.01 2.65 -9.68
CA SER A 2 -26.17 3.76 -10.11
C SER A 2 -24.74 3.41 -9.71
N ASP A 3 -23.90 3.02 -10.67
CA ASP A 3 -22.45 2.87 -10.47
C ASP A 3 -21.88 4.28 -10.31
N HIS A 4 -21.94 4.80 -9.09
CA HIS A 4 -21.25 6.03 -8.76
C HIS A 4 -19.76 5.68 -8.70
N ALA A 5 -19.01 6.03 -9.75
CA ALA A 5 -17.55 5.82 -9.85
C ALA A 5 -16.74 6.53 -8.75
N PHE A 6 -17.41 7.32 -7.90
CA PHE A 6 -16.81 8.07 -6.80
C PHE A 6 -17.75 8.08 -5.58
N PRO A 7 -17.18 8.11 -4.35
CA PRO A 7 -15.75 8.15 -4.06
C PRO A 7 -15.06 6.79 -4.32
N LYS A 8 -13.80 6.85 -4.78
CA LYS A 8 -12.93 5.67 -4.90
C LYS A 8 -12.54 5.17 -3.52
N LEU A 9 -12.52 3.86 -3.31
CA LEU A 9 -12.11 3.24 -2.06
C LEU A 9 -10.60 2.99 -2.09
N HIS A 10 -9.85 3.65 -1.21
CA HIS A 10 -8.40 3.53 -1.12
C HIS A 10 -8.00 2.83 0.19
N ASN A 11 -6.98 1.97 0.14
CA ASN A 11 -6.34 1.43 1.33
C ASN A 11 -5.21 2.37 1.77
N ALA A 12 -5.28 2.86 3.01
CA ALA A 12 -4.25 3.73 3.57
C ALA A 12 -3.06 2.89 4.06
N MET A 13 -1.89 3.07 3.45
CA MET A 13 -0.70 2.29 3.77
C MET A 13 0.37 3.16 4.44
N TRP A 14 0.76 2.80 5.66
CA TRP A 14 1.81 3.51 6.41
C TRP A 14 3.10 2.67 6.48
N PRO A 15 4.25 3.21 6.03
CA PRO A 15 5.54 2.56 6.17
C PRO A 15 5.93 2.22 7.61
N GLY A 16 6.34 0.97 7.85
CA GLY A 16 6.78 0.54 9.18
C GLY A 16 5.68 0.39 10.25
N LEU A 17 4.40 0.63 9.92
CA LEU A 17 3.29 0.36 10.83
C LEU A 17 2.86 -1.11 10.81
N VAL A 18 3.06 -1.79 9.67
CA VAL A 18 2.65 -3.17 9.46
C VAL A 18 3.83 -4.11 9.70
N GLY A 19 3.90 -4.65 10.91
CA GLY A 19 4.99 -5.51 11.38
C GLY A 19 5.77 -4.87 12.53
N LYS A 20 6.64 -5.65 13.14
CA LYS A 20 7.56 -5.28 14.22
C LYS A 20 8.98 -5.28 13.67
N GLU A 21 9.94 -5.83 14.40
CA GLU A 21 11.34 -5.94 13.98
C GLU A 21 11.59 -7.24 13.19
N GLU A 22 12.61 -7.25 12.35
CA GLU A 22 13.09 -8.46 11.71
C GLU A 22 13.46 -9.53 12.76
N GLY A 23 13.14 -10.79 12.47
CA GLY A 23 13.39 -11.90 13.40
C GLY A 23 12.38 -12.05 14.54
N THR A 24 11.31 -11.24 14.57
CA THR A 24 10.18 -11.43 15.49
C THR A 24 9.06 -12.27 14.85
N ASP A 25 8.06 -12.68 15.64
CA ASP A 25 6.87 -13.41 15.15
C ASP A 25 6.03 -12.62 14.12
N HIS A 26 6.29 -11.32 13.98
CA HIS A 26 5.59 -10.43 13.07
C HIS A 26 6.60 -9.51 12.37
N PRO A 27 7.42 -10.01 11.43
CA PRO A 27 8.39 -9.17 10.73
C PRO A 27 7.68 -8.09 9.90
N PRO A 28 8.39 -7.01 9.51
CA PRO A 28 7.88 -6.02 8.56
C PRO A 28 7.36 -6.70 7.29
N ILE A 29 6.21 -6.22 6.81
CA ILE A 29 5.69 -6.63 5.50
C ILE A 29 6.30 -5.71 4.44
N SER A 30 6.87 -6.28 3.38
CA SER A 30 7.43 -5.49 2.27
C SER A 30 6.33 -4.71 1.53
N LEU A 31 6.72 -3.64 0.85
CA LEU A 31 5.80 -2.84 0.02
C LEU A 31 5.06 -3.71 -1.01
N ASP A 32 5.79 -4.49 -1.81
CA ASP A 32 5.22 -5.39 -2.82
C ASP A 32 4.17 -6.31 -2.22
N ARG A 33 4.46 -6.88 -1.04
CA ARG A 33 3.53 -7.78 -0.38
C ARG A 33 2.26 -7.07 0.06
N MET A 34 2.36 -5.82 0.54
CA MET A 34 1.17 -5.03 0.88
C MET A 34 0.36 -4.64 -0.37
N LEU A 35 1.01 -4.36 -1.50
CA LEU A 35 0.34 -4.09 -2.77
C LEU A 35 -0.40 -5.33 -3.28
N GLU A 36 0.24 -6.50 -3.26
CA GLU A 36 -0.39 -7.79 -3.60
C GLU A 36 -1.63 -8.06 -2.73
N LEU A 37 -1.50 -7.90 -1.42
CA LEU A 37 -2.60 -8.10 -0.48
C LEU A 37 -3.76 -7.13 -0.74
N THR A 38 -3.45 -5.86 -1.02
CA THR A 38 -4.47 -4.85 -1.31
C THR A 38 -5.19 -5.15 -2.63
N ALA A 39 -4.45 -5.47 -3.69
CA ALA A 39 -5.01 -5.82 -4.99
C ALA A 39 -5.86 -7.10 -4.94
N GLY A 40 -5.48 -8.05 -4.09
CA GLY A 40 -6.20 -9.30 -3.87
C GLY A 40 -7.40 -9.20 -2.91
N ALA A 41 -7.55 -8.09 -2.16
CA ALA A 41 -8.61 -7.93 -1.20
C ALA A 41 -9.97 -7.77 -1.89
N GLU A 42 -10.92 -8.64 -1.52
CA GLU A 42 -12.27 -8.61 -2.05
C GLU A 42 -13.27 -9.06 -0.97
N VAL A 43 -14.35 -8.29 -0.80
CA VAL A 43 -15.48 -8.68 0.06
C VAL A 43 -16.77 -8.40 -0.67
N ASN A 44 -17.58 -9.44 -0.88
CA ASN A 44 -18.87 -9.32 -1.58
C ASN A 44 -18.77 -8.65 -2.97
N GLY A 45 -17.68 -8.90 -3.71
CA GLY A 45 -17.43 -8.29 -5.01
C GLY A 45 -16.88 -6.85 -4.96
N GLN A 46 -16.73 -6.24 -3.77
CA GLN A 46 -16.09 -4.93 -3.61
C GLN A 46 -14.58 -5.09 -3.44
N LYS A 47 -13.80 -4.24 -4.13
CA LYS A 47 -12.34 -4.15 -4.05
C LYS A 47 -11.88 -2.73 -3.71
N PHE A 48 -10.59 -2.57 -3.41
CA PHE A 48 -9.94 -1.26 -3.41
C PHE A 48 -9.69 -0.80 -4.84
N ASP A 49 -9.90 0.49 -5.10
CA ASP A 49 -9.59 1.16 -6.37
C ASP A 49 -8.15 1.66 -6.43
N GLY A 50 -7.47 1.69 -5.28
CA GLY A 50 -6.10 2.19 -5.16
C GLY A 50 -5.59 2.15 -3.72
N ILE A 51 -4.43 2.77 -3.52
CA ILE A 51 -3.81 2.95 -2.22
C ILE A 51 -3.48 4.43 -2.00
N ASP A 52 -3.46 4.84 -0.74
CA ASP A 52 -2.79 6.07 -0.33
C ASP A 52 -1.37 5.70 0.08
N TYR A 53 -0.40 6.03 -0.78
CA TYR A 53 1.01 5.68 -0.59
C TYR A 53 1.80 6.85 0.02
N PHE A 54 2.41 6.61 1.18
CA PHE A 54 3.29 7.58 1.83
C PHE A 54 4.74 7.40 1.34
N LEU A 55 5.31 8.49 0.82
CA LEU A 55 6.70 8.56 0.37
C LEU A 55 7.63 8.78 1.57
N PHE A 56 7.82 7.73 2.37
CA PHE A 56 8.67 7.80 3.56
C PHE A 56 9.40 6.48 3.81
N LEU A 57 10.53 6.57 4.51
CA LEU A 57 11.29 5.40 4.93
C LEU A 57 10.43 4.50 5.84
N PRO A 58 10.55 3.16 5.72
CA PRO A 58 11.54 2.44 4.90
C PRO A 58 11.15 2.20 3.44
N HIS A 59 9.95 2.57 2.98
CA HIS A 59 9.45 2.14 1.66
C HIS A 59 9.85 3.04 0.50
N THR A 60 10.00 4.35 0.74
CA THR A 60 10.49 5.31 -0.27
C THR A 60 11.37 6.31 0.44
N ASP A 61 12.53 6.62 -0.14
CA ASP A 61 13.33 7.73 0.34
C ASP A 61 12.59 9.04 0.03
N PRO A 62 12.26 9.90 1.03
CA PRO A 62 11.63 11.19 0.77
C PRO A 62 12.49 12.12 -0.09
N ASP A 63 13.79 11.85 -0.21
CA ASP A 63 14.73 12.58 -1.07
C ASP A 63 14.94 11.89 -2.45
N ALA A 64 14.18 10.84 -2.77
CA ALA A 64 14.24 10.15 -4.06
C ALA A 64 13.90 11.09 -5.23
N SER A 65 14.62 10.91 -6.34
CA SER A 65 14.35 11.62 -7.59
C SER A 65 13.08 11.10 -8.29
N ASP A 66 12.52 11.89 -9.19
CA ASP A 66 11.36 11.50 -10.01
C ASP A 66 11.60 10.17 -10.78
N ASP A 67 12.83 9.91 -11.23
CA ASP A 67 13.17 8.69 -11.95
C ASP A 67 13.16 7.46 -11.03
N GLU A 68 13.61 7.61 -9.78
CA GLU A 68 13.53 6.57 -8.75
C GLU A 68 12.08 6.29 -8.37
N LEU A 69 11.26 7.34 -8.22
CA LEU A 69 9.83 7.22 -7.91
C LEU A 69 9.04 6.53 -9.02
N ARG A 70 9.42 6.73 -10.30
CA ARG A 70 8.78 6.06 -11.44
C ARG A 70 9.11 4.57 -11.54
N GLY A 71 10.14 4.10 -10.83
CA GLY A 71 10.56 2.70 -10.79
C GLY A 71 9.81 1.84 -9.78
N ILE A 72 8.99 2.47 -8.92
CA ILE A 72 8.09 1.82 -7.95
C ILE A 72 6.80 1.42 -8.67
#